data_AF-A0A6P0U5G4-F1
#
_entry.id   AF-A0A6P0U5G4-F1
#
_cell.length_a   1.000
_cell.length_b   1.000
_cell.length_c   1.000
_cell.angle_alpha   90.00
_cell.angle_beta   90.00
_cell.angle_gamma   90.00
#
_symmetry.space_group_name_H-M   'P 1'
#
loop_
_entity.id
_entity.type
_entity.pdbx_description
1 polymer ?
#
loop_
_entity_poly.entity_id
_entity_poly.type
_entity_poly.pdbx_seq_one_letter_code
_entity_poly.pdbx_strand_id
1 'polypeptide(L)'
;FNGWVTELHDAEQRQQLEHAAGLDNLLYTADADFSCFADLALTSPGDYYREGEGSLLQLVLTPGGPFIKQSNEEIAHHVLAQVRELFPSARELEMTWYSVVKLAQSLYREAPGMDPYRPDQRTPLANFFLAGSYTQQDYIDSMEGATISGKQAAAAILEPTGYKVEGKGLFRY
;
A
#
# COMPACT_ATOMS: atom_id res chain seq x y z
N PHE A 1 14.38 12.10 -1.99
CA PHE A 1 14.77 13.32 -2.72
C PHE A 1 15.66 14.16 -1.82
N ASN A 2 16.48 15.05 -2.38
CA ASN A 2 17.29 16.00 -1.61
C ASN A 2 16.54 17.29 -1.21
N GLY A 3 15.20 17.25 -1.22
CA GLY A 3 14.30 18.33 -0.82
C GLY A 3 12.85 17.85 -0.79
N TRP A 4 11.90 18.76 -0.57
CA TRP A 4 10.50 18.45 -0.33
C TRP A 4 9.65 18.53 -1.61
N VAL A 5 9.35 17.37 -2.21
CA VAL A 5 8.62 17.29 -3.48
C VAL A 5 7.22 17.89 -3.37
N THR A 6 6.52 17.67 -2.26
CA THR A 6 5.12 18.11 -2.10
C THR A 6 4.98 19.52 -1.54
N GLU A 7 6.08 20.26 -1.34
CA GLU A 7 6.06 21.70 -1.03
C GLU A 7 5.99 22.53 -2.33
N LEU A 8 4.78 23.04 -2.61
CA LEU A 8 4.44 23.63 -3.91
C LEU A 8 4.59 25.15 -3.95
N HIS A 9 4.60 25.82 -2.80
CA HIS A 9 4.40 27.26 -2.71
C HIS A 9 5.69 28.01 -2.44
N ASP A 10 6.57 27.46 -1.61
CA ASP A 10 7.77 28.15 -1.15
C ASP A 10 9.04 27.39 -1.55
N ALA A 11 9.92 28.07 -2.32
CA ALA A 11 11.15 27.48 -2.83
C ALA A 11 12.22 27.30 -1.75
N GLU A 12 12.28 28.17 -0.74
CA GLU A 12 13.22 28.03 0.39
C GLU A 12 12.79 26.85 1.25
N GLN A 13 11.49 26.75 1.55
CA GLN A 13 10.92 25.63 2.30
C GLN A 13 11.07 24.29 1.57
N ARG A 14 11.05 24.31 0.24
CA ARG A 14 11.28 23.13 -0.62
C ARG A 14 12.71 22.60 -0.56
N GLN A 15 13.69 23.48 -0.42
CA GLN A 15 15.12 23.13 -0.50
C GLN A 15 15.75 22.88 0.88
N GLN A 16 15.25 23.52 1.93
CA GLN A 16 15.74 23.29 3.29
C GLN A 16 15.46 21.85 3.76
N LEU A 17 16.30 21.33 4.65
CA LEU A 17 16.20 19.96 5.21
C LEU A 17 16.15 19.96 6.75
N GLU A 18 15.90 21.13 7.35
CA GLU A 18 15.84 21.32 8.80
C GLU A 18 14.50 20.82 9.39
N HIS A 19 13.41 20.94 8.63
CA HIS A 19 12.09 20.42 9.00
C HIS A 19 11.32 19.90 7.79
N ALA A 20 10.36 19.01 8.03
CA ALA A 20 9.50 18.50 6.97
C ALA A 20 8.51 19.57 6.47
N ALA A 21 8.33 19.67 5.16
CA ALA A 21 7.39 20.59 4.51
C ALA A 21 6.68 19.89 3.35
N GLY A 22 5.41 20.23 3.11
CA GLY A 22 4.60 19.66 2.03
C GLY A 22 3.33 18.97 2.51
N LEU A 23 2.81 18.07 1.68
CA LEU A 23 1.53 17.39 1.89
C LEU A 23 1.70 16.11 2.73
N ASP A 24 0.92 15.97 3.80
CA ASP A 24 0.95 14.86 4.77
C ASP A 24 -0.26 13.90 4.64
N ASN A 25 -0.94 13.92 3.50
CA ASN A 25 -2.07 13.06 3.20
C ASN A 25 -1.71 11.92 2.24
N LEU A 26 -2.56 10.88 2.22
CA LEU A 26 -2.65 9.98 1.08
C LEU A 26 -3.29 10.72 -0.10
N LEU A 27 -2.61 10.71 -1.24
CA LEU A 27 -3.02 11.43 -2.45
C LEU A 27 -3.40 10.45 -3.55
N TYR A 28 -4.21 10.95 -4.49
CA TYR A 28 -4.66 10.21 -5.67
C TYR A 28 -4.37 11.02 -6.92
N THR A 29 -4.03 10.34 -8.01
CA THR A 29 -3.89 10.97 -9.32
C THR A 29 -4.60 10.14 -10.39
N ALA A 30 -5.14 10.83 -11.40
CA ALA A 30 -5.68 10.22 -12.61
C ALA A 30 -4.75 10.38 -13.81
N ASP A 31 -3.68 11.16 -13.66
CA ASP A 31 -2.82 11.63 -14.75
C ASP A 31 -1.42 10.97 -14.73
N ALA A 32 -1.27 9.86 -14.00
CA ALA A 32 -0.04 9.05 -13.99
C ALA A 32 -0.37 7.55 -13.85
N ASP A 33 0.64 6.70 -14.07
CA ASP A 33 0.48 5.24 -13.99
C ASP A 33 0.42 4.70 -12.55
N PHE A 34 0.61 5.56 -11.55
CA PHE A 34 0.39 5.26 -10.15
C PHE A 34 -0.94 5.85 -9.67
N SER A 35 -1.68 5.11 -8.86
CA SER A 35 -3.04 5.52 -8.42
C SER A 35 -3.00 6.31 -7.13
N CYS A 36 -2.66 5.64 -6.03
CA CYS A 36 -2.46 6.25 -4.72
C CYS A 36 -0.98 6.37 -4.41
N PHE A 37 -0.61 7.47 -3.77
CA PHE A 37 0.75 7.74 -3.37
C PHE A 37 0.79 8.65 -2.14
N ALA A 38 1.91 8.64 -1.42
CA ALA A 38 2.12 9.48 -0.25
C ALA A 38 3.61 9.82 -0.12
N ASP A 39 3.90 10.94 0.53
CA ASP A 39 5.23 11.23 1.02
C ASP A 39 5.38 10.61 2.42
N LEU A 40 6.14 9.52 2.52
CA LEU A 40 6.30 8.78 3.76
C LEU A 40 7.07 9.56 4.82
N ALA A 41 7.97 10.46 4.42
CA ALA A 41 8.69 11.32 5.36
C ALA A 41 7.75 12.25 6.13
N LEU A 42 6.58 12.58 5.55
CA LEU A 42 5.53 13.42 6.15
C LEU A 42 4.40 12.59 6.76
N THR A 43 3.93 11.56 6.07
CA THR A 43 2.76 10.76 6.48
C THR A 43 3.06 9.70 7.53
N SER A 44 4.31 9.23 7.61
CA SER A 44 4.77 8.22 8.56
C SER A 44 6.18 8.55 9.10
N PRO A 45 6.36 9.74 9.71
CA PRO A 45 7.67 10.30 10.03
C PRO A 45 8.47 9.44 11.01
N GLY A 46 7.82 8.70 11.91
CA GLY A 46 8.50 7.84 12.89
C GLY A 46 9.38 6.75 12.26
N ASP A 47 9.03 6.29 11.06
CA ASP A 47 9.76 5.21 10.36
C ASP A 47 10.57 5.72 9.15
N TYR A 48 10.16 6.84 8.56
CA TYR A 48 10.65 7.27 7.24
C TYR A 48 11.24 8.68 7.18
N TYR A 49 11.01 9.53 8.18
CA TYR A 49 11.72 10.81 8.24
C TYR A 49 13.19 10.56 8.61
N ARG A 50 14.11 11.22 7.91
CA ARG A 50 15.55 11.15 8.18
C ARG A 50 16.13 12.54 8.16
N GLU A 51 16.85 12.90 9.22
CA GLU A 51 17.55 14.19 9.30
C GLU A 51 18.52 14.34 8.12
N GLY A 52 18.43 15.49 7.44
CA GLY A 52 19.26 15.76 6.26
C GLY A 52 18.83 15.04 4.97
N GLU A 53 17.68 14.36 4.95
CA GLU A 53 17.02 13.88 3.73
C GLU A 53 15.68 14.61 3.52
N GLY A 54 15.24 14.71 2.26
CA GLY A 54 13.93 15.28 1.90
C GLY A 54 12.87 14.19 1.70
N SER A 55 11.91 14.47 0.82
CA SER A 55 10.77 13.60 0.53
C SER A 55 11.12 12.16 0.18
N LEU A 56 10.32 11.22 0.70
CA LEU A 56 10.31 9.82 0.28
C LEU A 56 8.92 9.47 -0.26
N LEU A 57 8.77 9.51 -1.58
CA LEU A 57 7.49 9.17 -2.20
C LEU A 57 7.31 7.66 -2.33
N GLN A 58 6.22 7.13 -1.78
CA GLN A 58 5.73 5.79 -2.08
C GLN A 58 4.56 5.89 -3.05
N LEU A 59 4.67 5.20 -4.18
CA LEU A 59 3.68 5.26 -5.26
C LEU A 59 3.25 3.84 -5.66
N VAL A 60 1.94 3.62 -5.79
CA VAL A 60 1.38 2.31 -6.18
C VAL A 60 1.07 2.30 -7.67
N LEU A 61 1.89 1.61 -8.47
CA LEU A 61 1.66 1.44 -9.91
C LEU A 61 0.55 0.43 -10.18
N THR A 62 -0.52 0.86 -10.84
CA THR A 62 -1.63 -0.02 -11.21
C THR A 62 -2.32 0.48 -12.49
N PRO A 63 -2.57 -0.39 -13.49
CA PRO A 63 -2.31 -1.83 -13.51
C PRO A 63 -0.81 -2.17 -13.61
N GLY A 64 -0.33 -3.12 -12.79
CA GLY A 64 1.10 -3.44 -12.70
C GLY A 64 1.68 -4.26 -13.86
N GLY A 65 0.82 -4.89 -14.68
CA GLY A 65 1.22 -5.81 -15.76
C GLY A 65 2.28 -5.26 -16.73
N PRO A 66 2.17 -4.01 -17.24
CA PRO A 66 3.17 -3.41 -18.11
C PRO A 66 4.57 -3.26 -17.49
N PHE A 67 4.66 -3.16 -16.16
CA PHE A 67 5.90 -2.87 -15.43
C PHE A 67 6.64 -4.14 -14.96
N ILE A 68 5.96 -5.28 -14.82
CA ILE A 68 6.56 -6.52 -14.28
C ILE A 68 7.82 -6.94 -15.04
N LYS A 69 7.84 -6.76 -16.37
CA LYS A 69 8.94 -7.19 -17.24
C LYS A 69 10.05 -6.15 -17.41
N GLN A 70 9.83 -4.90 -17.02
CA GLN A 70 10.80 -3.81 -17.17
C GLN A 70 11.89 -3.92 -16.09
N SER A 71 13.05 -3.30 -16.27
CA SER A 71 14.04 -3.19 -15.20
C SER A 71 13.57 -2.24 -14.09
N ASN A 72 14.14 -2.34 -12.89
CA ASN A 72 13.79 -1.44 -11.79
C ASN A 72 14.17 0.01 -12.09
N GLU A 73 15.28 0.22 -12.80
CA GLU A 73 15.77 1.53 -13.21
C GLU A 73 14.82 2.20 -14.21
N GLU A 74 14.39 1.48 -15.25
CA GLU A 74 13.42 1.99 -16.23
C GLU A 74 12.11 2.42 -15.56
N ILE A 75 11.60 1.60 -14.63
CA ILE A 75 10.38 1.92 -13.87
C ILE A 75 10.59 3.17 -13.01
N ALA A 76 11.71 3.25 -12.27
CA ALA A 76 11.98 4.38 -11.40
C ALA A 76 12.10 5.69 -12.19
N HIS A 77 12.81 5.68 -13.32
CA HIS A 77 12.95 6.87 -14.17
C HIS A 77 11.67 7.25 -14.90
N HIS A 78 10.85 6.28 -15.33
CA HIS A 78 9.52 6.51 -15.88
C HIS A 78 8.62 7.21 -14.86
N VAL A 79 8.54 6.67 -13.65
CA VAL A 79 7.75 7.26 -12.55
C VAL A 79 8.29 8.62 -12.14
N LEU A 80 9.62 8.81 -12.08
CA LEU A 80 10.22 10.11 -11.79
C LEU A 80 9.81 11.18 -12.81
N ALA A 81 9.71 10.83 -14.09
CA ALA A 81 9.24 11.75 -15.11
C ALA A 81 7.78 12.19 -14.84
N GLN A 82 6.89 11.25 -14.51
CA GLN A 82 5.50 11.54 -14.13
C GLN A 82 5.41 12.38 -12.84
N VAL A 83 6.24 12.07 -11.83
CA VAL A 83 6.32 12.87 -10.60
C VAL A 83 6.73 14.31 -10.92
N ARG A 84 7.68 14.54 -11.82
CA ARG A 84 8.09 15.90 -12.24
C ARG A 84 7.05 16.62 -13.08
N GLU A 85 6.18 15.88 -13.76
CA GLU A 85 5.05 16.45 -14.48
C GLU A 85 3.97 16.92 -13.49
N LEU A 86 3.58 16.05 -12.55
CA LEU A 86 2.58 16.33 -11.52
C LEU A 86 3.04 17.37 -10.49
N PHE A 87 4.31 17.32 -10.10
CA PHE A 87 4.92 18.19 -9.10
C PHE A 87 6.10 18.96 -9.73
N PRO A 88 5.84 20.16 -10.27
CA PRO A 88 6.91 21.00 -10.81
C PRO A 88 8.04 21.29 -9.81
N SER A 89 7.73 21.29 -8.51
CA SER A 89 8.70 21.35 -7.39
C SER A 89 9.78 20.28 -7.47
N ALA A 90 9.47 19.06 -7.94
CA ALA A 90 10.44 17.97 -8.08
C ALA A 90 11.44 18.16 -9.23
N ARG A 91 11.25 19.16 -10.12
CA ARG A 91 12.15 19.40 -11.26
C ARG A 91 13.49 19.97 -10.82
N GLU A 92 13.51 20.68 -9.69
CA GLU A 92 14.70 21.27 -9.07
C GLU A 92 15.34 20.35 -8.03
N LEU A 93 14.79 19.14 -7.85
CA LEU A 93 15.22 18.17 -6.86
C LEU A 93 15.82 16.92 -7.53
N GLU A 94 16.75 16.31 -6.82
CA GLU A 94 17.41 15.07 -7.21
C GLU A 94 16.79 13.88 -6.49
N MET A 95 16.49 12.83 -7.26
CA MET A 95 16.16 11.52 -6.73
C MET A 95 17.46 10.84 -6.28
N THR A 96 17.75 10.90 -4.99
CA THR A 96 19.00 10.40 -4.38
C THR A 96 19.10 8.88 -4.39
N TRP A 97 17.97 8.18 -4.30
CA TRP A 97 17.86 6.73 -4.40
C TRP A 97 16.44 6.32 -4.79
N TYR A 98 16.27 5.06 -5.19
CA TYR A 98 14.97 4.46 -5.47
C TYR A 98 14.94 2.98 -5.09
N SER A 99 13.73 2.43 -4.91
CA SER A 99 13.49 1.01 -4.74
C SER A 99 12.20 0.64 -5.46
N VAL A 100 12.20 -0.52 -6.14
CA VAL A 100 11.03 -1.02 -6.86
C VAL A 100 10.75 -2.45 -6.39
N VAL A 101 9.56 -2.64 -5.83
CA VAL A 101 9.06 -3.94 -5.39
C VAL A 101 7.99 -4.42 -6.36
N LYS A 102 8.20 -5.60 -6.97
CA LYS A 102 7.28 -6.18 -7.96
C LYS A 102 6.56 -7.38 -7.36
N LEU A 103 5.24 -7.28 -7.26
CA LEU A 103 4.38 -8.36 -6.80
C LEU A 103 3.45 -8.79 -7.93
N ALA A 104 3.84 -9.83 -8.68
CA ALA A 104 3.09 -10.30 -9.84
C ALA A 104 1.75 -10.98 -9.46
N GLN A 105 1.66 -11.52 -8.24
CA GLN A 105 0.50 -12.22 -7.70
C GLN A 105 0.22 -11.69 -6.29
N SER A 106 -0.23 -10.44 -6.20
CA SER A 106 -0.46 -9.76 -4.91
C SER A 106 -1.77 -10.19 -4.24
N LEU A 107 -2.87 -9.99 -4.94
CA LEU A 107 -4.25 -10.23 -4.51
C LEU A 107 -4.95 -11.09 -5.55
N TYR A 108 -6.06 -11.74 -5.19
CA TYR A 108 -6.88 -12.35 -6.22
C TYR A 108 -7.52 -11.24 -7.06
N ARG A 109 -7.75 -11.53 -8.35
CA ARG A 109 -8.37 -10.55 -9.23
C ARG A 109 -9.87 -10.51 -8.95
N GLU A 110 -10.31 -9.48 -8.25
CA GLU A 110 -11.74 -9.18 -8.13
C GLU A 110 -12.33 -8.91 -9.52
N ALA A 111 -13.41 -9.62 -9.84
CA ALA A 111 -14.17 -9.47 -11.07
C ALA A 111 -15.63 -9.86 -10.80
N PRO A 112 -16.59 -9.39 -11.62
CA PRO A 112 -17.98 -9.82 -11.50
C PRO A 112 -18.10 -11.34 -11.53
N GLY A 113 -18.81 -11.91 -10.55
CA GLY A 113 -19.04 -13.36 -10.45
C GLY A 113 -17.93 -14.15 -9.73
N MET A 114 -16.94 -13.49 -9.12
CA MET A 114 -15.87 -14.18 -8.39
C MET A 114 -16.27 -14.62 -6.97
N ASP A 115 -17.28 -13.98 -6.36
CA ASP A 115 -17.67 -14.22 -4.96
C ASP A 115 -18.00 -15.70 -4.64
N PRO A 116 -18.75 -16.45 -5.49
CA PRO A 116 -19.03 -17.87 -5.24
C PRO A 116 -17.80 -18.79 -5.21
N TYR A 117 -16.63 -18.32 -5.66
CA TYR A 117 -15.39 -19.08 -5.66
C TYR A 117 -14.52 -18.83 -4.44
N ARG A 118 -14.92 -17.91 -3.55
CA ARG A 118 -14.22 -17.66 -2.29
C ARG A 118 -14.56 -18.80 -1.32
N PRO A 119 -13.57 -19.59 -0.87
CA PRO A 119 -13.85 -20.74 -0.02
C PRO A 119 -14.20 -20.29 1.40
N ASP A 120 -15.08 -21.03 2.08
CA ASP A 120 -15.29 -20.90 3.52
C ASP A 120 -14.02 -21.28 4.30
N GLN A 121 -13.88 -20.77 5.53
CA GLN A 121 -12.73 -21.09 6.38
C GLN A 121 -12.71 -22.56 6.82
N ARG A 122 -13.88 -23.20 6.97
CA ARG A 122 -14.00 -24.63 7.21
C ARG A 122 -14.14 -25.36 5.88
N THR A 123 -13.19 -26.24 5.58
CA THR A 123 -13.26 -27.06 4.37
C THR A 123 -14.04 -28.35 4.62
N PRO A 124 -14.45 -29.10 3.56
CA PRO A 124 -15.02 -30.43 3.71
C PRO A 124 -14.04 -31.48 4.25
N LEU A 125 -12.73 -31.18 4.27
CA LEU A 125 -11.71 -32.08 4.78
C LEU A 125 -11.57 -31.91 6.30
N ALA A 126 -11.66 -33.02 7.03
CA ALA A 126 -11.55 -33.00 8.48
C ALA A 126 -10.21 -32.39 8.93
N ASN A 127 -10.27 -31.47 9.89
CA ASN A 127 -9.11 -30.78 10.45
C ASN A 127 -8.28 -29.99 9.41
N PHE A 128 -8.90 -29.52 8.33
CA PHE A 128 -8.28 -28.66 7.32
C PHE A 128 -9.08 -27.37 7.16
N PHE A 129 -8.42 -26.23 7.38
CA PHE A 129 -9.02 -24.91 7.43
C PHE A 129 -8.22 -23.93 6.58
N LEU A 130 -8.89 -22.91 6.07
CA LEU A 130 -8.28 -21.86 5.25
C LEU A 130 -8.40 -20.51 5.93
N ALA A 131 -7.37 -19.68 5.77
CA ALA A 131 -7.36 -18.28 6.18
C ALA A 131 -6.61 -17.46 5.13
N GLY A 132 -6.99 -16.21 5.00
CA GLY A 132 -6.51 -15.26 4.00
C GLY A 132 -7.67 -14.44 3.44
N SER A 133 -7.38 -13.22 3.02
CA SER A 133 -8.38 -12.27 2.53
C SER A 133 -9.20 -12.79 1.32
N TYR A 134 -8.66 -13.75 0.57
CA TYR A 134 -9.33 -14.48 -0.52
C TYR A 134 -10.48 -15.41 -0.07
N THR A 135 -10.53 -15.83 1.19
CA THR A 135 -11.62 -16.67 1.72
C THR A 135 -12.92 -15.88 1.84
N GLN A 136 -14.05 -16.55 2.05
CA GLN A 136 -15.37 -15.94 2.17
C GLN A 136 -15.47 -15.02 3.40
N GLN A 137 -15.71 -13.73 3.18
CA GLN A 137 -15.96 -12.71 4.21
C GLN A 137 -16.52 -11.43 3.56
N ASP A 138 -17.20 -10.58 4.33
CA ASP A 138 -17.98 -9.44 3.81
C ASP A 138 -17.17 -8.20 3.41
N TYR A 139 -15.86 -8.20 3.65
CA TYR A 139 -14.91 -7.20 3.18
C TYR A 139 -14.20 -7.67 1.90
N ILE A 140 -13.64 -6.71 1.17
CA ILE A 140 -12.84 -6.94 -0.03
C ILE A 140 -11.49 -7.62 0.31
N ASP A 141 -10.74 -8.02 -0.73
CA ASP A 141 -9.37 -8.54 -0.58
C ASP A 141 -8.42 -7.48 0.01
N SER A 142 -8.34 -7.44 1.34
CA SER A 142 -7.73 -6.34 2.12
C SER A 142 -7.11 -6.83 3.42
N MET A 143 -6.36 -5.94 4.10
CA MET A 143 -5.81 -6.20 5.44
C MET A 143 -6.91 -6.51 6.46
N GLU A 144 -8.05 -5.81 6.38
CA GLU A 144 -9.21 -6.09 7.23
C GLU A 144 -9.81 -7.47 6.91
N GLY A 145 -10.00 -7.76 5.62
CA GLY A 145 -10.50 -9.07 5.17
C GLY A 145 -9.59 -10.23 5.60
N ALA A 146 -8.27 -10.05 5.55
CA ALA A 146 -7.30 -11.03 6.04
C ALA A 146 -7.41 -11.27 7.55
N THR A 147 -7.61 -10.19 8.32
CA THR A 147 -7.79 -10.26 9.78
C THR A 147 -9.09 -10.96 10.16
N ILE A 148 -10.19 -10.59 9.51
CA ILE A 148 -11.51 -11.22 9.71
C ILE A 148 -11.45 -12.70 9.35
N SER A 149 -10.87 -13.03 8.20
CA SER A 149 -10.69 -14.42 7.76
C SER A 149 -9.90 -15.25 8.79
N GLY A 150 -8.80 -14.70 9.32
CA GLY A 150 -8.02 -15.37 10.37
C GLY A 150 -8.84 -15.63 11.64
N LYS A 151 -9.67 -14.67 12.07
CA LYS A 151 -10.58 -14.86 13.22
C LYS A 151 -11.64 -15.93 12.94
N GLN A 152 -12.25 -15.92 11.76
CA GLN A 152 -13.25 -16.92 11.36
C GLN A 152 -12.65 -18.33 11.32
N ALA A 153 -11.43 -18.46 10.79
CA ALA A 153 -10.71 -19.73 10.79
C ALA A 153 -10.41 -20.21 12.21
N ALA A 154 -9.95 -19.32 13.09
CA ALA A 154 -9.73 -19.65 14.50
C ALA A 154 -11.04 -20.08 15.20
N ALA A 155 -12.16 -19.40 14.92
CA ALA A 155 -13.46 -19.77 15.46
C ALA A 155 -13.91 -21.16 14.98
N ALA A 156 -13.71 -21.45 13.68
CA ALA A 156 -14.03 -22.76 13.12
C ALA A 156 -13.17 -23.89 13.71
N ILE A 157 -11.91 -23.62 14.04
CA ILE A 157 -11.00 -24.57 14.70
C ILE A 157 -11.43 -24.82 16.15
N LEU A 158 -11.81 -23.76 16.87
CA LEU A 158 -12.08 -23.82 18.31
C LEU A 158 -13.53 -24.19 18.66
N GLU A 159 -14.46 -24.18 17.70
CA GLU A 159 -15.86 -24.59 17.90
C GLU A 159 -16.03 -25.86 18.75
N PRO A 160 -15.30 -26.98 18.50
CA PRO A 160 -15.48 -28.21 19.28
C PRO A 160 -15.10 -28.08 20.76
N THR A 161 -14.30 -27.08 21.12
CA THR A 161 -13.87 -26.82 22.51
C THR A 161 -14.88 -25.97 23.29
N GLY A 162 -15.87 -25.37 22.60
CA GLY A 162 -16.78 -24.38 23.18
C GLY A 162 -16.13 -23.01 23.44
N TYR A 163 -14.84 -22.83 23.12
CA TYR A 163 -14.16 -21.55 23.22
C TYR A 163 -14.68 -20.56 22.18
N LYS A 164 -14.95 -19.33 22.60
CA LYS A 164 -15.38 -18.23 21.71
C LYS A 164 -14.21 -17.32 21.40
N VAL A 165 -13.93 -17.15 20.12
CA VAL A 165 -12.94 -16.18 19.67
C VAL A 165 -13.53 -14.78 19.83
N GLU A 166 -12.89 -13.93 20.63
CA GLU A 166 -13.31 -12.56 20.87
C GLU A 166 -12.29 -11.58 20.27
N GLY A 167 -12.75 -10.61 19.49
CA GLY A 167 -11.94 -9.47 19.08
C GLY A 167 -11.65 -8.52 20.26
N LYS A 168 -10.39 -8.16 20.47
CA LYS A 168 -9.99 -7.04 21.35
C LYS A 168 -9.63 -5.83 20.48
N GLY A 169 -10.06 -4.62 20.85
CA GLY A 169 -9.68 -3.37 20.17
C GLY A 169 -10.86 -2.62 19.52
N LEU A 170 -10.54 -1.75 18.53
CA LEU A 170 -11.50 -0.85 17.86
C LEU A 170 -12.55 -1.61 17.04
N PHE A 171 -12.20 -2.79 16.54
CA PHE A 171 -13.07 -3.68 15.76
C PHE A 171 -13.51 -4.85 16.65
N ARG A 172 -14.58 -4.63 17.42
CA ARG A 172 -15.25 -5.64 18.25
C ARG A 172 -16.17 -6.48 17.35
N TYR A 173 -15.59 -7.50 16.74
CA TYR A 173 -16.30 -8.66 16.20
C TYR A 173 -15.89 -9.88 16.99
#